data_AF-A0A817HYI6-F1
#
_entry.id   AF-A0A817HYI6-F1
#
_cell.length_a   1.000
_cell.length_b   1.000
_cell.length_c   1.000
_cell.angle_alpha   90.00
_cell.angle_beta   90.00
_cell.angle_gamma   90.00
#
_symmetry.space_group_name_H-M   'P 1'
#
loop_
_entity.id
_entity.type
_entity.pdbx_description
1 polymer ?
#
loop_
_entity_poly.entity_id
_entity_poly.type
_entity_poly.pdbx_seq_one_letter_code
_entity_poly.pdbx_strand_id
1 'polypeptide(L)'
;MLFYCLHQITAHLDKPIALKLYPVIEQIVKLYPQSIVYPFKLSYETLQYSITDPILKYNLELIQQQLDRYTPLVNEFIEALNQLNSQQQFDTWSKELFHLLTNDSNTRDIDKLKAHSIKFKEIFFSDIINLDETNDGQLILSNTQDNNEIDNSLLKSKITSIRILFINAKLLVLHSLRLPKRITIRGHDENNYRFLVKAGEDIRQDQRIEALFSIMNDLYHNDPNCNQSNSAHIAVRTYKGN
;
A
#
# COMPACT_ATOMS: atom_id res chain seq x y z
N MET A 1 -13.02 15.33 -0.09
CA MET A 1 -12.14 16.01 0.87
C MET A 1 -11.45 15.02 1.82
N LEU A 2 -12.19 14.16 2.53
CA LEU A 2 -11.60 13.20 3.49
C LEU A 2 -10.57 12.21 2.92
N PHE A 3 -10.72 11.78 1.66
CA PHE A 3 -9.82 10.79 1.04
C PHE A 3 -8.35 11.25 0.95
N TYR A 4 -8.09 12.55 0.80
CA TYR A 4 -6.72 13.09 0.77
C TYR A 4 -6.02 12.99 2.12
N CYS A 5 -6.78 13.01 3.22
CA CYS A 5 -6.25 12.95 4.58
C CYS A 5 -6.25 11.52 5.16
N LEU A 6 -6.65 10.49 4.39
CA LEU A 6 -6.74 9.12 4.91
C LEU A 6 -5.41 8.63 5.49
N HIS A 7 -4.30 8.88 4.81
CA HIS A 7 -2.95 8.57 5.31
C HIS A 7 -2.64 9.22 6.66
N GLN A 8 -3.18 10.42 6.93
CA GLN A 8 -2.98 11.11 8.21
C GLN A 8 -3.92 10.55 9.29
N ILE A 9 -5.15 10.21 8.92
CA ILE A 9 -6.14 9.62 9.83
C ILE A 9 -5.69 8.23 10.27
N THR A 10 -5.27 7.37 9.34
CA THR A 10 -4.81 6.01 9.64
C THR A 10 -3.55 6.00 10.48
N ALA A 11 -2.64 6.96 10.27
CA ALA A 11 -1.40 7.07 11.04
C ALA A 11 -1.61 7.51 12.50
N HIS A 12 -2.79 8.00 12.87
CA HIS A 12 -3.09 8.49 14.22
C HIS A 12 -4.10 7.62 14.97
N LEU A 13 -4.28 6.37 14.53
CA LEU A 13 -5.17 5.41 15.18
C LEU A 13 -4.65 4.86 16.51
N ASP A 14 -3.38 5.13 16.84
CA ASP A 14 -2.72 4.86 18.11
C ASP A 14 -3.14 5.84 19.22
N LYS A 15 -3.55 7.05 18.86
CA LYS A 15 -3.85 8.11 19.83
C LYS A 15 -5.21 7.90 20.49
N PRO A 16 -5.40 8.35 21.74
CA PRO A 16 -6.69 8.21 22.44
C PRO A 16 -7.85 8.93 21.73
N ILE A 17 -7.57 9.94 20.89
CA ILE A 17 -8.59 10.62 20.08
C ILE A 17 -9.17 9.71 18.98
N ALA A 18 -8.45 8.66 18.59
CA ALA A 18 -8.87 7.70 17.59
C ALA A 18 -10.19 7.01 17.97
N LEU A 19 -10.47 6.83 19.26
CA LEU A 19 -11.73 6.26 19.77
C LEU A 19 -12.97 6.93 19.15
N LYS A 20 -12.91 8.25 18.91
CA LYS A 20 -14.01 9.00 18.29
C LYS A 20 -14.04 8.88 16.75
N LEU A 21 -12.93 8.50 16.13
CA LEU A 21 -12.78 8.36 14.69
C LEU A 21 -13.17 6.95 14.19
N TYR A 22 -13.16 5.93 15.05
CA TYR A 22 -13.52 4.56 14.66
C TYR A 22 -14.87 4.45 13.95
N PRO A 23 -15.98 5.07 14.40
CA PRO A 23 -17.26 4.96 13.69
C PRO A 23 -17.19 5.50 12.25
N VAL A 24 -16.42 6.58 12.04
CA VAL A 24 -16.21 7.16 10.71
C VAL A 24 -15.36 6.22 9.84
N ILE A 25 -14.31 5.66 10.40
CA ILE A 25 -13.43 4.72 9.69
C ILE A 25 -14.18 3.44 9.35
N GLU A 26 -14.98 2.91 10.26
CA GLU A 26 -15.80 1.73 10.01
C GLU A 26 -16.79 1.97 8.85
N GLN A 27 -17.40 3.16 8.78
CA GLN A 27 -18.23 3.54 7.63
C GLN A 27 -17.42 3.61 6.32
N ILE A 28 -16.19 4.16 6.37
CA ILE A 28 -15.31 4.23 5.19
C ILE A 28 -14.88 2.82 4.74
N VAL A 29 -14.56 1.92 5.67
CA VAL A 29 -14.22 0.53 5.39
C VAL A 29 -15.39 -0.19 4.72
N LYS A 30 -16.62 0.03 5.19
CA LYS A 30 -17.83 -0.57 4.60
C LYS A 30 -18.14 -0.03 3.21
N LEU A 31 -18.02 1.28 3.00
CA LEU A 31 -18.44 1.92 1.74
C LEU A 31 -17.34 1.94 0.66
N TYR A 32 -16.07 2.12 1.07
CA TYR A 32 -14.92 2.31 0.18
C TYR A 32 -13.67 1.56 0.68
N PRO A 33 -13.73 0.22 0.84
CA PRO A 33 -12.62 -0.58 1.40
C PRO A 33 -11.31 -0.43 0.61
N GLN A 34 -11.40 -0.36 -0.72
CA GLN A 34 -10.26 -0.24 -1.63
C GLN A 34 -9.47 1.08 -1.46
N SER A 35 -10.10 2.12 -0.91
CA SER A 35 -9.47 3.44 -0.76
C SER A 35 -8.63 3.55 0.52
N ILE A 36 -8.97 2.76 1.55
CA ILE A 36 -8.33 2.84 2.87
C ILE A 36 -7.31 1.72 3.11
N VAL A 37 -7.38 0.62 2.36
CA VAL A 37 -6.52 -0.57 2.56
C VAL A 37 -5.02 -0.25 2.54
N TYR A 38 -4.52 0.51 1.56
CA TYR A 38 -3.10 0.86 1.47
C TYR A 38 -2.65 1.82 2.58
N PRO A 39 -3.34 2.98 2.82
CA PRO A 39 -3.01 3.85 3.95
C PRO A 39 -3.03 3.13 5.31
N PHE A 40 -4.02 2.27 5.52
CA PHE A 40 -4.17 1.50 6.74
C PHE A 40 -3.02 0.50 6.90
N LYS A 41 -2.74 -0.32 5.87
CA LYS A 41 -1.69 -1.35 5.94
C LYS A 41 -0.30 -0.76 6.18
N LEU A 42 -0.01 0.39 5.56
CA LEU A 42 1.23 1.13 5.79
C LEU A 42 1.36 1.64 7.24
N SER A 43 0.25 2.04 7.84
CA SER A 43 0.24 2.52 9.22
C SER A 43 0.25 1.36 10.21
N TYR A 44 -0.42 0.26 9.87
CA TYR A 44 -0.67 -0.91 10.72
C TYR A 44 0.61 -1.50 11.30
N GLU A 45 1.67 -1.64 10.49
CA GLU A 45 2.97 -2.16 10.95
C GLU A 45 3.52 -1.37 12.15
N THR A 46 3.37 -0.04 12.14
CA THR A 46 3.83 0.80 13.25
C THR A 46 2.86 0.83 14.43
N LEU A 47 1.56 0.76 14.15
CA LEU A 47 0.50 0.84 15.16
C LEU A 47 0.48 -0.41 16.04
N GLN A 48 0.76 -1.59 15.49
CA GLN A 48 0.75 -2.86 16.22
C GLN A 48 1.68 -2.84 17.45
N TYR A 49 2.80 -2.12 17.37
CA TYR A 49 3.78 -2.02 18.46
C TYR A 49 3.55 -0.83 19.39
N SER A 50 2.83 0.20 18.94
CA SER A 50 2.65 1.44 19.70
C SER A 50 1.49 1.41 20.68
N ILE A 51 0.58 0.43 20.57
CA ILE A 51 -0.71 0.46 21.27
C ILE A 51 -0.67 -0.40 22.51
N THR A 52 -0.80 0.26 23.66
CA THR A 52 -0.88 -0.38 24.98
C THR A 52 -2.33 -0.68 25.37
N ASP A 53 -3.29 0.08 24.85
CA ASP A 53 -4.70 -0.02 25.25
C ASP A 53 -5.42 -1.22 24.59
N PRO A 54 -6.04 -2.13 25.37
CA PRO A 54 -6.64 -3.35 24.85
C PRO A 54 -7.86 -3.10 23.96
N ILE A 55 -8.65 -2.06 24.26
CA ILE A 55 -9.84 -1.68 23.46
C ILE A 55 -9.42 -1.18 22.09
N LEU A 56 -8.35 -0.37 22.05
CA LEU A 56 -7.84 0.22 20.82
C LEU A 56 -7.26 -0.89 19.91
N LYS A 57 -6.53 -1.83 20.51
CA LYS A 57 -6.02 -3.01 19.83
C LYS A 57 -7.14 -3.87 19.23
N TYR A 58 -8.18 -4.16 20.00
CA TYR A 58 -9.34 -4.91 19.51
C TYR A 58 -10.01 -4.23 18.30
N ASN A 59 -10.23 -2.92 18.37
CA ASN A 59 -10.86 -2.19 17.26
C ASN A 59 -9.99 -2.18 15.99
N LEU A 60 -8.67 -2.15 16.13
CA LEU A 60 -7.77 -2.23 14.98
C LEU A 60 -7.75 -3.61 14.34
N GLU A 61 -7.70 -4.67 15.16
CA GLU A 61 -7.78 -6.05 14.67
C GLU A 61 -9.11 -6.29 13.95
N LEU A 62 -10.22 -5.73 14.46
CA LEU A 62 -11.51 -5.77 13.77
C LEU A 62 -11.48 -5.08 12.41
N ILE A 63 -10.89 -3.88 12.31
CA ILE A 63 -10.76 -3.17 11.02
C ILE A 63 -9.92 -3.99 10.05
N GLN A 64 -8.82 -4.57 10.51
CA GLN A 64 -7.97 -5.41 9.68
C GLN A 64 -8.73 -6.63 9.16
N GLN A 65 -9.43 -7.36 10.02
CA GLN A 65 -10.24 -8.52 9.62
C GLN A 65 -11.34 -8.13 8.61
N GLN A 66 -11.97 -6.98 8.79
CA GLN A 66 -12.94 -6.46 7.82
C GLN A 66 -12.29 -6.16 6.47
N LEU A 67 -11.13 -5.49 6.48
CA LEU A 67 -10.41 -5.15 5.25
C LEU A 67 -9.92 -6.41 4.51
N ASP A 68 -9.39 -7.39 5.22
CA ASP A 68 -8.95 -8.67 4.61
C ASP A 68 -10.14 -9.39 3.97
N ARG A 69 -11.33 -9.37 4.61
CA ARG A 69 -12.56 -9.92 4.02
C ARG A 69 -13.00 -9.17 2.75
N TYR A 70 -12.94 -7.84 2.75
CA TYR A 70 -13.37 -7.04 1.60
C TYR A 70 -12.34 -6.99 0.46
N THR A 71 -11.06 -7.24 0.76
CA THR A 71 -9.94 -7.03 -0.18
C THR A 71 -8.93 -8.19 -0.19
N PRO A 72 -9.37 -9.45 -0.41
CA PRO A 72 -8.50 -10.63 -0.23
C PRO A 72 -7.27 -10.63 -1.15
N LEU A 73 -7.40 -10.08 -2.36
CA LEU A 73 -6.34 -10.07 -3.38
C LEU A 73 -5.22 -9.05 -3.09
N VAL A 74 -5.42 -8.11 -2.17
CA VAL A 74 -4.44 -7.03 -1.93
C VAL A 74 -3.16 -7.58 -1.31
N ASN A 75 -3.26 -8.59 -0.44
CA ASN A 75 -2.09 -9.18 0.22
C ASN A 75 -1.21 -9.93 -0.79
N GLU A 76 -1.83 -10.81 -1.58
CA GLU A 76 -1.17 -11.54 -2.68
C GLU A 76 -0.54 -10.57 -3.69
N PHE A 77 -1.25 -9.48 -4.02
CA PHE A 77 -0.72 -8.48 -4.94
C PHE A 77 0.51 -7.75 -4.39
N ILE A 78 0.49 -7.37 -3.11
CA ILE A 78 1.64 -6.73 -2.44
C ILE A 78 2.83 -7.70 -2.40
N GLU A 79 2.60 -8.97 -2.08
CA GLU A 79 3.63 -10.00 -2.06
C GLU A 79 4.25 -10.21 -3.44
N ALA A 80 3.43 -10.32 -4.49
CA ALA A 80 3.90 -10.41 -5.87
C ALA A 80 4.73 -9.18 -6.30
N LEU A 81 4.34 -7.98 -5.87
CA LEU A 81 5.12 -6.76 -6.13
C LEU A 81 6.45 -6.74 -5.36
N ASN A 82 6.48 -7.30 -4.15
CA ASN A 82 7.69 -7.41 -3.34
C ASN A 82 8.70 -8.40 -3.95
N GLN A 83 8.23 -9.54 -4.46
CA GLN A 83 9.06 -10.53 -5.16
C GLN A 83 9.76 -9.95 -6.40
N LEU A 84 9.21 -8.89 -6.99
CA LEU A 84 9.83 -8.20 -8.11
C LEU A 84 11.20 -7.60 -7.76
N ASN A 85 11.50 -7.39 -6.48
CA ASN A 85 12.70 -6.68 -6.01
C ASN A 85 13.52 -7.43 -4.96
N SER A 86 13.63 -8.76 -5.06
CA SER A 86 14.38 -9.60 -4.11
C SER A 86 15.83 -9.15 -3.88
N GLN A 87 16.52 -8.64 -4.90
CA GLN A 87 17.90 -8.16 -4.77
C GLN A 87 18.03 -6.97 -3.79
N GLN A 88 17.12 -6.00 -3.85
CA GLN A 88 17.17 -4.83 -2.95
C GLN A 88 16.77 -5.20 -1.52
N GLN A 89 15.87 -6.17 -1.36
CA GLN A 89 15.52 -6.73 -0.06
C GLN A 89 16.72 -7.41 0.59
N PHE A 90 17.50 -8.16 -0.19
CA PHE A 90 18.75 -8.75 0.28
C PHE A 90 19.79 -7.70 0.66
N ASP A 91 20.02 -6.69 -0.18
CA ASP A 91 20.99 -5.62 0.12
C ASP A 91 20.63 -4.88 1.42
N THR A 92 19.34 -4.62 1.64
CA THR A 92 18.84 -3.98 2.86
C THR A 92 19.00 -4.89 4.07
N TRP A 93 18.56 -6.15 3.96
CA TRP A 93 18.71 -7.16 5.01
C TRP A 93 20.19 -7.36 5.39
N SER A 94 21.09 -7.39 4.41
CA SER A 94 22.52 -7.62 4.66
C SER A 94 23.12 -6.46 5.45
N LYS A 95 22.80 -5.20 5.10
CA LYS A 95 23.24 -4.00 5.86
C LYS A 95 22.71 -4.00 7.29
N GLU A 96 21.44 -4.32 7.48
CA GLU A 96 20.82 -4.43 8.82
C GLU A 96 21.53 -5.51 9.67
N LEU A 97 21.78 -6.68 9.07
CA LEU A 97 22.50 -7.79 9.71
C LEU A 97 23.92 -7.36 10.09
N PHE A 98 24.67 -6.75 9.15
CA PHE A 98 26.01 -6.27 9.43
C PHE A 98 26.03 -5.26 10.57
N HIS A 99 25.10 -4.30 10.58
CA HIS A 99 24.95 -3.33 11.66
C HIS A 99 24.72 -4.01 13.02
N LEU A 100 23.82 -5.00 13.06
CA LEU A 100 23.55 -5.79 14.28
C LEU A 100 24.75 -6.61 14.74
N LEU A 101 25.58 -7.12 13.82
CA LEU A 101 26.79 -7.88 14.15
C LEU A 101 27.96 -7.00 14.61
N THR A 102 28.07 -5.78 14.06
CA THR A 102 29.09 -4.79 14.45
C THR A 102 28.80 -4.12 15.79
N ASN A 103 27.56 -4.21 16.30
CA ASN A 103 27.25 -3.75 17.65
C ASN A 103 27.96 -4.61 18.71
N ASP A 104 28.33 -3.97 19.83
CA ASP A 104 29.09 -4.57 20.93
C ASP A 104 28.45 -5.88 21.41
N SER A 105 29.27 -6.90 21.67
CA SER A 105 28.82 -8.27 21.98
C SER A 105 27.83 -8.36 23.14
N ASN A 106 27.86 -7.37 24.05
CA ASN A 106 27.01 -7.28 25.24
C ASN A 106 25.62 -6.68 24.97
N THR A 107 25.38 -6.12 23.77
CA THR A 107 24.10 -5.49 23.37
C THR A 107 23.40 -6.24 22.24
N ARG A 108 23.91 -7.42 21.87
CA ARG A 108 23.37 -8.24 20.79
C ARG A 108 21.98 -8.73 21.16
N ASP A 109 21.00 -8.11 20.52
CA ASP A 109 19.60 -8.49 20.60
C ASP A 109 19.40 -9.82 19.84
N ILE A 110 19.44 -10.93 20.60
CA ILE A 110 19.37 -12.30 20.07
C ILE A 110 18.04 -12.53 19.34
N ASP A 111 16.98 -11.85 19.75
CA ASP A 111 15.66 -11.98 19.14
C ASP A 111 15.62 -11.33 17.75
N LYS A 112 16.31 -10.19 17.58
CA LYS A 112 16.50 -9.59 16.25
C LYS A 112 17.34 -10.45 15.31
N LEU A 113 18.39 -11.12 15.82
CA LEU A 113 19.19 -12.03 15.02
C LEU A 113 18.39 -13.26 14.56
N LYS A 114 17.55 -13.82 15.44
CA LYS A 114 16.62 -14.89 15.08
C LYS A 114 15.61 -14.44 14.01
N ALA A 115 15.05 -13.23 14.15
CA ALA A 115 14.15 -12.65 13.15
C ALA A 115 14.85 -12.48 11.78
N HIS A 116 16.12 -12.05 11.75
CA HIS A 116 16.91 -11.97 10.52
C HIS A 116 17.16 -13.33 9.89
N SER A 117 17.33 -14.40 10.68
CA SER A 117 17.46 -15.76 10.16
C SER A 117 16.17 -16.28 9.53
N ILE A 118 15.00 -15.90 10.06
CA ILE A 118 13.70 -16.26 9.49
C ILE A 118 13.50 -15.51 8.17
N LYS A 119 13.75 -14.20 8.17
CA LYS A 119 13.68 -13.35 6.97
C LYS A 119 14.63 -13.82 5.86
N PHE A 120 15.82 -14.32 6.21
CA PHE A 120 16.73 -14.95 5.23
C PHE A 120 16.11 -16.18 4.58
N LYS A 121 15.47 -17.05 5.37
CA LYS A 121 14.81 -18.24 4.82
C LYS A 121 13.66 -17.87 3.90
N GLU A 122 12.87 -16.85 4.24
CA GLU A 122 11.78 -16.37 3.39
C GLU A 122 12.30 -15.76 2.08
N ILE A 123 13.36 -14.96 2.12
CA ILE A 123 13.92 -14.30 0.92
C ILE A 123 14.53 -15.33 -0.06
N PHE A 124 15.19 -16.37 0.44
CA PHE A 124 15.96 -17.31 -0.39
C PHE A 124 15.30 -18.66 -0.65
N PHE A 125 14.38 -19.09 0.22
CA PHE A 125 13.82 -20.43 0.20
C PHE A 125 12.27 -20.47 0.19
N SER A 126 11.59 -19.33 0.00
CA SER A 126 10.13 -19.30 -0.19
C SER A 126 9.66 -20.17 -1.36
N ASP A 127 10.47 -20.26 -2.42
CA ASP A 127 10.18 -21.12 -3.59
C ASP A 127 10.38 -22.62 -3.30
N ILE A 128 11.18 -22.98 -2.29
CA ILE A 128 11.48 -24.40 -1.96
C ILE A 128 10.43 -25.00 -1.02
N ILE A 129 9.79 -24.18 -0.17
CA ILE A 129 8.78 -24.66 0.78
C ILE A 129 7.48 -25.07 0.06
N ASN A 130 7.19 -24.50 -1.11
CA ASN A 130 5.97 -24.80 -1.88
C ASN A 130 6.09 -26.01 -2.82
N LEU A 131 7.23 -26.72 -2.84
CA LEU A 131 7.43 -27.89 -3.72
C LEU A 131 7.00 -29.23 -3.08
N ASP A 132 6.67 -29.26 -1.79
CA ASP A 132 6.31 -30.50 -1.09
C ASP A 132 4.80 -30.66 -0.77
N GLU A 133 3.93 -29.81 -1.32
CA GLU A 133 2.47 -30.00 -1.24
C GLU A 133 1.85 -30.22 -2.64
N THR A 134 2.30 -31.26 -3.34
CA THR A 134 1.43 -31.94 -4.31
C THR A 134 0.50 -32.88 -3.53
N ASN A 135 -0.73 -32.44 -3.27
CA ASN A 135 -1.85 -33.34 -3.02
C ASN A 135 -3.17 -32.69 -3.49
N ASP A 136 -3.63 -33.16 -4.64
CA ASP A 136 -5.02 -33.35 -5.07
C ASP A 136 -6.12 -32.54 -4.37
N GLY A 137 -6.64 -31.54 -5.09
CA GLY A 137 -7.84 -30.80 -4.68
C GLY A 137 -8.57 -30.21 -5.89
N GLN A 138 -9.69 -30.84 -6.25
CA GLN A 138 -10.55 -30.52 -7.37
C GLN A 138 -11.03 -29.05 -7.38
N LEU A 139 -11.04 -28.47 -8.59
CA LEU A 139 -11.76 -27.24 -8.92
C LEU A 139 -13.27 -27.46 -8.73
N ILE A 140 -13.82 -27.07 -7.58
CA ILE A 140 -15.26 -26.93 -7.39
C ILE A 140 -15.61 -25.45 -7.52
N LEU A 141 -16.16 -25.10 -8.68
CA LEU A 141 -16.98 -23.91 -8.88
C LEU A 141 -18.27 -24.06 -8.06
N SER A 142 -18.29 -23.56 -6.84
CA SER A 142 -19.55 -23.37 -6.11
C SER A 142 -20.13 -22.00 -6.46
N ASN A 143 -21.16 -22.02 -7.31
CA ASN A 143 -22.15 -20.95 -7.39
C ASN A 143 -22.76 -20.74 -6.00
N THR A 144 -22.63 -19.54 -5.45
CA THR A 144 -23.50 -19.04 -4.40
C THR A 144 -24.17 -17.77 -4.91
N GLN A 145 -25.42 -17.92 -5.35
CA GLN A 145 -26.37 -16.83 -5.33
C GLN A 145 -26.66 -16.52 -3.85
N ASP A 146 -26.16 -15.40 -3.37
CA ASP A 146 -26.70 -14.77 -2.17
C ASP A 146 -27.14 -13.35 -2.53
N ASN A 147 -28.46 -13.25 -2.65
CA ASN A 147 -29.21 -12.02 -2.79
C ASN A 147 -29.05 -11.19 -1.52
N ASN A 148 -28.39 -10.03 -1.63
CA ASN A 148 -28.60 -8.89 -0.74
C ASN A 148 -28.26 -7.62 -1.52
N GLU A 149 -29.16 -7.24 -2.43
CA GLU A 149 -29.23 -5.89 -2.98
C GLU A 149 -29.58 -4.92 -1.83
N ILE A 150 -28.54 -4.40 -1.19
CA ILE A 150 -28.64 -3.12 -0.48
C ILE A 150 -28.26 -2.07 -1.51
N ASP A 151 -29.22 -1.20 -1.82
CA ASP A 151 -29.17 -0.07 -2.77
C ASP A 151 -27.91 0.79 -2.63
N ASN A 152 -26.82 0.34 -3.24
CA ASN A 152 -25.57 1.08 -3.43
C ASN A 152 -25.46 1.67 -4.85
N SER A 153 -26.54 1.60 -5.63
CA SER A 153 -26.60 2.04 -7.03
C SER A 153 -26.44 3.57 -7.16
N LEU A 154 -26.97 4.35 -6.20
CA LEU A 154 -26.86 5.81 -6.24
C LEU A 154 -25.47 6.34 -5.89
N LEU A 155 -24.72 5.69 -4.98
CA LEU A 155 -23.36 6.11 -4.60
C LEU A 155 -22.28 5.63 -5.58
N LYS A 156 -22.52 4.51 -6.29
CA LYS A 156 -21.64 4.05 -7.39
C LYS A 156 -21.66 4.98 -8.62
N SER A 157 -22.70 5.79 -8.80
CA SER A 157 -22.90 6.62 -10.00
C SER A 157 -21.83 7.70 -10.21
N LYS A 158 -20.90 7.92 -9.26
CA LYS A 158 -19.93 9.02 -9.33
C LYS A 158 -18.46 8.66 -9.14
N ILE A 159 -18.11 7.37 -9.02
CA ILE A 159 -16.70 6.93 -9.00
C ILE A 159 -16.46 5.94 -10.14
N THR A 160 -15.95 6.44 -11.27
CA THR A 160 -15.46 5.61 -12.37
C THR A 160 -14.09 5.03 -12.01
N SER A 161 -14.07 4.08 -11.06
CA SER A 161 -12.84 3.40 -10.65
C SER A 161 -12.32 2.51 -11.79
N ILE A 162 -11.07 2.71 -12.19
CA ILE A 162 -10.41 1.87 -13.19
C ILE A 162 -10.05 0.53 -12.56
N ARG A 163 -10.60 -0.56 -13.10
CA ARG A 163 -10.21 -1.93 -12.73
C ARG A 163 -9.01 -2.38 -13.55
N ILE A 164 -8.10 -3.13 -12.91
CA ILE A 164 -6.98 -3.80 -13.56
C ILE A 164 -7.51 -5.01 -14.32
N LEU A 165 -7.17 -5.14 -15.60
CA LEU A 165 -7.44 -6.36 -16.38
C LEU A 165 -6.28 -7.34 -16.29
N PHE A 166 -5.07 -6.89 -16.66
CA PHE A 166 -3.87 -7.69 -16.58
C PHE A 166 -2.62 -6.81 -16.52
N ILE A 167 -1.52 -7.41 -16.07
CA ILE A 167 -0.19 -6.79 -16.03
C ILE A 167 0.61 -7.35 -17.19
N ASN A 168 1.29 -6.49 -17.93
CA ASN A 168 2.15 -6.91 -19.03
C ASN A 168 3.36 -7.67 -18.48
N ALA A 169 3.63 -8.85 -19.04
CA ALA A 169 4.77 -9.70 -18.65
C ALA A 169 6.14 -9.02 -18.91
N LYS A 170 6.19 -8.03 -19.80
CA LYS A 170 7.42 -7.29 -20.08
C LYS A 170 7.69 -6.24 -19.01
N LEU A 171 8.73 -6.47 -18.22
CA LEU A 171 9.26 -5.53 -17.25
C LEU A 171 10.45 -4.76 -17.83
N LEU A 172 10.52 -3.45 -17.56
CA LEU A 172 11.68 -2.63 -17.90
C LEU A 172 12.41 -2.24 -16.60
N VAL A 173 13.66 -2.69 -16.45
CA VAL A 173 14.55 -2.24 -15.38
C VAL A 173 15.18 -0.91 -15.81
N LEU A 174 15.04 0.13 -14.99
CA LEU A 174 15.67 1.42 -15.27
C LEU A 174 17.10 1.45 -14.73
N HIS A 175 17.99 2.12 -15.46
CA HIS A 175 19.37 2.36 -15.03
C HIS A 175 19.38 3.47 -13.97
N SER A 176 19.39 3.07 -12.70
CA SER A 176 19.55 3.93 -11.51
C SER A 176 20.15 3.09 -10.38
N LEU A 177 20.61 3.72 -9.30
CA LEU A 177 21.27 3.06 -8.16
C LEU A 177 20.41 1.91 -7.58
N ARG A 178 19.10 2.12 -7.48
CA ARG A 178 18.14 1.16 -6.91
C ARG A 178 17.42 0.31 -7.96
N LEU A 179 17.83 0.41 -9.23
CA LEU A 179 17.28 -0.36 -10.35
C LEU A 179 15.74 -0.46 -10.36
N PRO A 180 15.01 0.68 -10.26
CA PRO A 180 13.57 0.65 -10.13
C PRO A 180 12.92 0.08 -11.39
N LYS A 181 11.82 -0.65 -11.19
CA LYS A 181 11.23 -1.48 -12.25
C LYS A 181 9.94 -0.86 -12.76
N ARG A 182 9.86 -0.62 -14.07
CA ARG A 182 8.65 -0.09 -14.70
C ARG A 182 7.75 -1.24 -15.16
N ILE A 183 6.55 -1.30 -14.59
CA ILE A 183 5.48 -2.21 -14.98
C ILE A 183 4.43 -1.47 -15.82
N THR A 184 3.76 -2.20 -16.71
CA THR A 184 2.64 -1.67 -17.49
C THR A 184 1.39 -2.47 -17.16
N ILE A 185 0.37 -1.78 -16.66
CA ILE A 185 -0.91 -2.35 -16.24
C ILE A 185 -1.97 -1.90 -17.24
N ARG A 186 -2.76 -2.85 -17.76
CA ARG A 186 -3.88 -2.51 -18.65
C ARG A 186 -5.17 -2.41 -17.85
N GLY A 187 -5.85 -1.26 -17.98
CA GLY A 187 -7.14 -1.01 -17.35
C GLY A 187 -8.31 -1.57 -18.17
N HIS A 188 -9.46 -1.72 -17.52
CA HIS A 188 -10.72 -2.11 -18.19
C HIS A 188 -11.25 -1.08 -19.20
N ASP A 189 -10.69 0.12 -19.18
CA ASP A 189 -10.93 1.21 -20.13
C ASP A 189 -10.01 1.13 -21.36
N GLU A 190 -9.36 -0.02 -21.55
CA GLU A 190 -8.43 -0.33 -22.63
C GLU A 190 -7.13 0.48 -22.63
N ASN A 191 -6.95 1.39 -21.66
CA ASN A 191 -5.76 2.21 -21.53
C ASN A 191 -4.62 1.49 -20.80
N ASN A 192 -3.39 1.86 -21.17
CA ASN A 192 -2.18 1.35 -20.56
C ASN A 192 -1.61 2.35 -19.55
N TYR A 193 -1.50 1.91 -18.30
CA TYR A 193 -0.97 2.68 -17.18
C TYR A 193 0.44 2.19 -16.86
N ARG A 194 1.40 3.12 -16.77
CA ARG A 194 2.79 2.79 -16.44
C ARG A 194 3.06 3.17 -15.00
N PHE A 195 3.55 2.21 -14.23
CA PHE A 195 3.92 2.41 -12.83
C PHE A 195 5.40 2.10 -12.63
N LEU A 196 6.00 2.80 -11.68
CA LEU A 196 7.37 2.57 -11.27
C LEU A 196 7.35 1.89 -9.89
N VAL A 197 7.82 0.66 -9.83
CA VAL A 197 7.98 -0.09 -8.59
C VAL A 197 9.33 0.27 -8.00
N LYS A 198 9.30 1.04 -6.90
CA LYS A 198 10.45 1.35 -6.06
C LYS A 198 10.40 0.42 -4.84
N ALA A 199 11.51 -0.22 -4.49
CA ALA A 199 11.60 -1.09 -3.32
C ALA A 199 12.63 -0.56 -2.32
N GLY A 200 12.40 -0.82 -1.03
CA GLY A 200 13.27 -0.38 0.06
C GLY A 200 13.27 1.14 0.27
N GLU A 201 12.23 1.83 -0.22
CA GLU A 201 12.04 3.27 -0.04
C GLU A 201 10.70 3.53 0.64
N ASP A 202 10.71 4.46 1.61
CA ASP A 202 9.49 5.03 2.15
C ASP A 202 9.02 6.17 1.26
N ILE A 203 8.00 5.90 0.44
CA ILE A 203 7.45 6.86 -0.53
C ILE A 203 6.54 7.93 0.10
N ARG A 204 6.30 7.90 1.43
CA ARG A 204 5.41 8.87 2.10
C ARG A 204 5.90 10.31 1.94
N GLN A 205 7.22 10.52 1.90
CA GLN A 205 7.79 11.86 1.68
C GLN A 205 7.48 12.37 0.27
N ASP A 206 7.77 11.55 -0.76
CA ASP A 206 7.46 11.86 -2.16
C ASP A 206 5.96 12.16 -2.32
N GLN A 207 5.10 11.34 -1.73
CA GLN A 207 3.64 11.51 -1.76
C GLN A 207 3.20 12.85 -1.15
N ARG A 208 3.79 13.27 -0.03
CA ARG A 208 3.50 14.57 0.62
C ARG A 208 3.96 15.75 -0.24
N ILE A 209 5.09 15.62 -0.93
CA ILE A 209 5.60 16.65 -1.85
C ILE A 209 4.66 16.78 -3.06
N GLU A 210 4.20 15.68 -3.64
CA GLU A 210 3.20 15.72 -4.74
C GLU A 210 1.86 16.35 -4.30
N ALA A 211 1.43 16.08 -3.07
CA ALA A 211 0.25 16.74 -2.49
C ALA A 211 0.47 18.25 -2.34
N LEU A 212 1.66 18.68 -1.90
CA LEU A 212 2.03 20.09 -1.83
C LEU A 212 2.02 20.75 -3.21
N PHE A 213 2.58 20.10 -4.23
CA PHE A 213 2.54 20.60 -5.61
C PHE A 213 1.11 20.71 -6.16
N SER A 214 0.22 19.79 -5.77
CA SER A 214 -1.20 19.89 -6.13
C SER A 214 -1.85 21.12 -5.50
N ILE A 215 -1.57 21.40 -4.22
CA ILE A 215 -2.02 22.63 -3.55
C ILE A 215 -1.43 23.88 -4.21
N MET A 216 -0.15 23.86 -4.59
CA MET A 216 0.48 24.97 -5.30
C MET A 216 -0.21 25.24 -6.63
N ASN A 217 -0.53 24.19 -7.39
CA ASN A 217 -1.27 24.32 -8.63
C ASN A 217 -2.67 24.92 -8.40
N ASP A 218 -3.38 24.48 -7.36
CA ASP A 218 -4.69 25.06 -7.02
C ASP A 218 -4.55 26.57 -6.71
N LEU A 219 -3.50 26.98 -6.00
CA LEU A 219 -3.22 28.40 -5.73
C LEU A 219 -2.91 29.18 -7.02
N TYR A 220 -2.11 28.62 -7.92
CA TYR A 220 -1.80 29.26 -9.21
C TYR A 220 -3.04 29.41 -10.10
N HIS A 221 -3.96 28.44 -10.10
CA HIS A 221 -5.20 28.53 -10.87
C HIS A 221 -6.15 29.61 -10.33
N ASN A 222 -6.14 29.82 -9.00
CA ASN A 222 -6.96 30.81 -8.32
C ASN A 222 -6.38 32.24 -8.40
N ASP A 223 -5.09 32.39 -8.70
CA ASP A 223 -4.46 33.70 -8.87
C ASP A 223 -4.75 34.25 -10.29
N PRO A 224 -5.49 35.38 -10.40
CA PRO A 224 -5.83 35.98 -11.69
C PRO A 224 -4.60 36.44 -12.48
N ASN A 225 -3.44 36.66 -11.85
CA ASN A 225 -2.21 37.03 -12.56
C ASN A 225 -1.55 35.83 -13.27
N CYS A 226 -1.72 34.64 -12.71
CA CYS A 226 -1.15 33.40 -13.24
C CYS A 226 -2.04 32.75 -14.32
N ASN A 227 -3.31 33.13 -14.39
CA ASN A 227 -4.31 32.56 -15.29
C ASN A 227 -4.80 33.55 -16.38
N GLN A 228 -3.98 34.56 -16.71
CA GLN A 228 -4.29 35.53 -17.76
C GLN A 228 -4.15 34.89 -19.14
N SER A 229 -5.06 35.21 -20.06
CA SER A 229 -5.07 34.71 -21.44
C SER A 229 -3.82 35.07 -22.27
N ASN A 230 -3.05 36.07 -21.84
CA ASN A 230 -1.80 36.50 -22.49
C ASN A 230 -0.53 36.08 -21.74
N SER A 231 -0.66 35.40 -20.59
CA SER A 231 0.47 34.91 -19.81
C SER A 231 0.62 33.40 -20.01
N ALA A 232 1.86 32.90 -19.95
CA ALA A 232 2.11 31.47 -20.00
C ALA A 232 1.39 30.80 -18.81
N HIS A 233 0.59 29.76 -19.08
CA HIS A 233 -0.07 28.97 -18.04
C HIS A 233 1.00 28.34 -17.13
N ILE A 234 1.06 28.79 -15.87
CA ILE A 234 2.05 28.33 -14.89
C ILE A 234 1.44 27.20 -14.07
N ALA A 235 1.96 25.99 -14.26
CA ALA A 235 1.62 24.85 -13.42
C ALA A 235 2.84 23.94 -13.24
N VAL A 236 3.00 23.41 -12.04
CA VAL A 236 3.95 22.34 -11.76
C VAL A 236 3.36 21.04 -12.30
N ARG A 237 4.13 20.29 -13.09
CA ARG A 237 3.70 18.98 -13.56
C ARG A 237 3.76 17.99 -12.40
N THR A 238 2.59 17.60 -11.91
CA THR A 238 2.44 16.62 -10.84
C THR A 238 2.29 15.20 -11.39
N TYR A 239 2.66 14.23 -10.56
CA TYR A 239 2.48 12.81 -10.84
C TYR A 239 1.76 12.17 -9.64
N LYS A 240 0.97 11.14 -9.90
CA LYS A 240 0.36 10.38 -8.81
C LYS A 240 1.40 9.43 -8.22
N GLY A 241 1.98 9.81 -7.09
CA GLY A 241 2.57 8.86 -6.15
C GLY A 241 1.44 8.15 -5.41
N ASN A 242 1.48 6.82 -5.34
CA ASN A 242 0.51 6.06 -4.55
C ASN A 242 0.71 6.38 -3.06
#